data_AF-A0A3D3XJQ4-F1
#
_entry.id   AF-A0A3D3XJQ4-F1
#
_cell.length_a   1.000
_cell.length_b   1.000
_cell.length_c   1.000
_cell.angle_alpha   90.00
_cell.angle_beta   90.00
_cell.angle_gamma   90.00
#
_symmetry.space_group_name_H-M   'P 1'
#
loop_
_entity.id
_entity.type
_entity.pdbx_description
1 polymer ?
#
loop_
_entity_poly.entity_id
_entity_poly.type
_entity_poly.pdbx_seq_one_letter_code
_entity_poly.pdbx_strand_id
1 'polypeptide(L)' 'VGAEGSGISISSDGGQVSIAWDSGALESAPAVTGPWAPVDGATSPHTVAADQGQAYFRAR' A
#
# COMPACT_ATOMS: atom_id res chain seq x y z
N VAL A 1 4.99 -1.12 24.29
CA VAL A 1 5.01 -2.10 23.18
C VAL A 1 4.72 -1.33 21.90
N GLY A 2 5.76 -0.88 21.19
CA GLY A 2 5.62 -0.26 19.87
C GLY A 2 5.78 -1.36 18.84
N ALA A 3 4.91 -1.44 17.85
CA ALA A 3 5.04 -2.43 16.78
C ALA A 3 6.36 -2.16 16.04
N GLU A 4 7.32 -3.08 16.18
CA GLU A 4 8.60 -3.05 15.48
C GLU A 4 8.42 -3.71 14.11
N GLY A 5 8.74 -2.98 13.04
CA GLY A 5 8.73 -3.46 11.66
C GLY A 5 8.58 -2.27 10.72
N SER A 6 9.39 -2.19 9.65
CA SER A 6 9.34 -1.14 8.62
C SER A 6 7.90 -0.69 8.36
N GLY A 7 7.55 0.49 8.85
CA GLY A 7 6.16 0.88 9.04
C GLY A 7 5.50 1.24 7.72
N ILE A 8 4.48 0.50 7.33
CA ILE A 8 3.51 0.97 6.34
C ILE A 8 2.39 1.71 7.06
N SER A 9 2.17 2.96 6.67
CA SER A 9 1.11 3.83 7.14
C SER A 9 0.08 3.97 6.02
N ILE A 10 -1.17 3.63 6.30
CA ILE A 10 -2.27 3.71 5.34
C ILE A 10 -3.30 4.68 5.89
N SER A 11 -3.69 5.67 5.10
CA SER A 11 -4.67 6.70 5.46
C SER A 11 -5.66 6.86 4.32
N SER A 12 -6.97 6.89 4.61
CA SER A 12 -8.01 7.06 3.61
C SER A 12 -8.75 8.38 3.82
N ASP A 13 -8.84 9.21 2.78
CA ASP A 13 -9.55 10.49 2.77
C ASP A 13 -10.38 10.65 1.50
N GLY A 14 -11.69 10.89 1.64
CA GLY A 14 -12.55 11.31 0.53
C GLY A 14 -12.59 10.40 -0.70
N GLY A 15 -12.28 9.11 -0.57
CA GLY A 15 -12.18 8.16 -1.71
C GLY A 15 -10.76 8.00 -2.26
N GLN A 16 -9.74 8.55 -1.61
CA GLN A 16 -8.34 8.30 -1.88
C GLN A 16 -7.70 7.59 -0.69
N VAL A 17 -6.76 6.68 -0.96
CA VAL A 17 -5.95 6.01 0.03
C VAL A 17 -4.51 6.42 -0.17
N SER A 18 -3.94 7.11 0.81
CA SER A 18 -2.53 7.44 0.89
C SER A 18 -1.79 6.33 1.64
N ILE A 19 -0.78 5.77 0.98
CA ILE A 19 0.04 4.68 1.48
C ILE A 19 1.47 5.21 1.57
N ALA A 20 2.01 5.28 2.78
CA ALA A 20 3.39 5.67 3.03
C ALA A 20 4.12 4.48 3.65
N TRP A 21 5.31 4.17 3.14
CA TRP A 21 6.19 3.15 3.71
C TRP A 21 7.61 3.70 3.82
N ASP A 22 8.38 3.16 4.74
CA ASP A 22 9.71 3.65 5.09
C ASP A 22 10.75 3.42 3.98
N SER A 23 10.80 2.19 3.46
CA SER A 23 11.78 1.79 2.46
C SER A 23 11.31 0.52 1.74
N GLY A 24 11.76 0.33 0.49
CA GLY A 24 11.39 -0.80 -0.35
C GLY A 24 10.35 -0.49 -1.43
N ALA A 25 9.75 -1.54 -2.00
CA ALA A 25 8.77 -1.45 -3.08
C ALA A 25 7.36 -1.72 -2.55
N LEU A 26 6.37 -0.99 -3.10
CA LEU A 26 4.97 -1.29 -2.87
C LEU A 26 4.54 -2.42 -3.80
N GLU A 27 3.90 -3.44 -3.25
CA GLU A 27 3.25 -4.50 -4.02
C GLU A 27 1.74 -4.40 -3.85
N SER A 28 0.99 -4.56 -4.94
CA SER A 28 -0.47 -4.62 -4.95
C SER A 28 -0.97 -6.01 -5.37
N ALA A 29 -2.15 -6.38 -4.86
CA ALA A 29 -2.82 -7.62 -5.20
C ALA A 29 -4.34 -7.46 -5.18
N PRO A 30 -5.07 -8.19 -6.04
CA PRO A 30 -6.54 -8.23 -6.00
C PRO A 30 -7.07 -9.05 -4.81
N ALA A 31 -6.24 -9.89 -4.19
CA ALA A 31 -6.59 -10.69 -3.02
C ALA A 31 -5.43 -10.70 -2.01
N VAL A 32 -5.75 -10.87 -0.72
CA VAL A 32 -4.74 -11.00 0.35
C VAL A 32 -3.78 -12.19 0.12
N THR A 33 -4.24 -13.22 -0.60
CA THR A 33 -3.44 -14.38 -0.98
C THR A 33 -2.54 -14.14 -2.20
N GLY A 34 -2.65 -12.99 -2.85
CA GLY A 34 -1.94 -12.67 -4.10
C GLY A 34 -2.77 -12.96 -5.37
N PRO A 35 -2.18 -12.83 -6.57
CA PRO A 35 -0.76 -12.60 -6.84
C PRO A 35 -0.32 -11.18 -6.44
N TRP A 36 0.76 -11.09 -5.67
CA TRP A 36 1.37 -9.82 -5.31
C TRP A 36 2.29 -9.38 -6.44
N ALA A 37 1.95 -8.26 -7.08
CA ALA A 37 2.75 -7.65 -8.13
C ALA A 37 3.34 -6.33 -7.62
N PRO A 38 4.61 -6.02 -7.90
CA PRO A 38 5.17 -4.72 -7.60
C PRO A 38 4.42 -3.64 -8.39
N VAL A 39 4.07 -2.55 -7.71
CA VAL A 39 3.48 -1.37 -8.35
C VAL A 39 4.63 -0.59 -8.98
N ASP A 40 4.71 -0.64 -10.31
CA ASP A 40 5.74 0.07 -11.06
C ASP A 40 5.63 1.58 -10.84
N GLY A 41 6.75 2.22 -10.47
CA GLY A 41 6.78 3.65 -10.17
C GLY A 41 6.12 4.06 -8.85
N ALA A 42 5.75 3.13 -7.96
CA ALA A 42 5.27 3.49 -6.64
C ALA A 42 6.39 4.09 -5.78
N THR A 43 6.26 5.38 -5.50
CA THR A 43 7.12 6.13 -4.58
C THR A 43 6.36 6.49 -3.33
N SER A 44 7.00 6.40 -2.17
CA SER A 44 6.39 6.78 -0.89
C SER A 44 6.37 8.31 -0.73
N PRO A 45 5.22 8.94 -0.38
CA PRO A 45 3.88 8.34 -0.24
C PRO A 45 3.18 8.16 -1.59
N HIS A 46 2.48 7.04 -1.76
CA HIS A 46 1.69 6.72 -2.95
C HIS A 46 0.21 6.86 -2.66
N THR A 47 -0.47 7.62 -3.52
CA THR A 47 -1.91 7.83 -3.42
C THR A 47 -2.63 6.97 -4.46
N VAL A 48 -3.57 6.15 -4.00
CA VAL A 48 -4.42 5.33 -4.86
C VAL A 48 -5.87 5.76 -4.72
N ALA A 49 -6.61 5.74 -5.82
CA ALA A 49 -8.05 5.95 -5.80
C ALA A 49 -8.75 4.72 -5.21
N ALA A 50 -9.62 4.92 -4.21
CA ALA A 50 -10.45 3.86 -3.64
C ALA A 50 -11.59 3.42 -4.58
N ASP A 51 -11.71 4.06 -5.76
CA ASP A 51 -12.68 3.74 -6.81
C ASP A 51 -12.41 2.40 -7.51
N GLN A 52 -11.23 1.80 -7.31
CA GLN A 52 -10.83 0.54 -7.93
C GLN A 52 -11.48 -0.70 -7.29
N GLY A 53 -12.33 -0.53 -6.27
CA GLY A 53 -12.90 -1.63 -5.49
C GLY A 53 -11.93 -2.11 -4.40
N GLN A 54 -11.86 -3.42 -4.17
CA GLN A 54 -11.00 -3.98 -3.13
C GLN A 54 -9.61 -4.30 -3.70
N ALA A 55 -8.57 -3.67 -3.15
CA ALA A 55 -7.18 -3.95 -3.46
C ALA A 55 -6.38 -4.09 -2.16
N TYR A 56 -5.37 -4.93 -2.19
CA TYR A 56 -4.46 -5.17 -1.07
C TYR A 56 -3.09 -4.62 -1.42
N PHE A 57 -2.47 -3.97 -0.43
CA PHE A 57 -1.14 -3.37 -0.58
C PHE A 57 -0.23 -3.85 0.53
N ARG A 58 1.04 -4.11 0.20
CA ARG A 58 2.10 -4.41 1.17
C ARG A 58 3.39 -3.69 0.79
N ALA A 59 4.12 -3.24 1.80
CA ALA A 59 5.50 -2.77 1.66
C ALA A 59 6.44 -3.94 1.98
N ARG A 60 7.56 -4.02 1.27
CA ARG A 60 8.55 -5.08 1.41
C ARG A 60 9.90 -4.56 1.88
#